data_AF-A0A6P7ST82-F1
#
_entry.id   AF-A0A6P7ST82-F1
#
_cell.length_a   1.000
_cell.length_b   1.000
_cell.length_c   1.000
_cell.angle_alpha   90.00
_cell.angle_beta   90.00
_cell.angle_gamma   90.00
#
_symmetry.space_group_name_H-M   'P 1'
#
loop_
_entity.id
_entity.type
_entity.pdbx_description
1 polymer ?
#
loop_
_entity_poly.entity_id
_entity_poly.type
_entity_poly.pdbx_seq_one_letter_code
_entity_poly.pdbx_strand_id
1 'polypeptide(L)'
;MDLGECPKIHDLALRADYEQATKGKDYYYDIDAMEHLQSFIAECDRKTELAKRRLKETQEELSEEANQKAEIIHQLGEQIGTKLAKAETVGAEGHVNESLKLMEEVEELKKQKGQAEIEYRNSMPASSYQQQKLRVCEVCSAYLGIHDNDRRLADHFGGKLHLGFITIREKLEDLKKSVAERRAQREKEREERRKREQEKIGDREKEKRKSRSPSRNHRSSRSHSRDRRKRSRSRSRRSCKRSRSRSHSRRSGSRSKRSRSRSRSRYSR
;
A
#
# COMPACT_ATOMS: atom_id res chain seq x y z
N MET A 1 -19.05 1.20 -13.10
CA MET A 1 -18.09 0.09 -13.21
C MET A 1 -18.85 -1.16 -12.83
N ASP A 2 -19.02 -2.07 -13.77
CA ASP A 2 -19.67 -3.34 -13.47
C ASP A 2 -18.62 -4.44 -13.60
N LEU A 3 -18.35 -5.13 -12.50
CA LEU A 3 -17.41 -6.25 -12.43
C LEU A 3 -18.10 -7.57 -12.81
N GLY A 4 -19.42 -7.53 -13.04
CA GLY A 4 -20.25 -8.70 -13.28
C GLY A 4 -20.51 -9.50 -12.00
N GLU A 5 -21.05 -10.70 -12.17
CA GLU A 5 -21.24 -11.63 -11.06
C GLU A 5 -19.90 -12.07 -10.46
N CYS A 6 -19.82 -12.12 -9.14
CA CYS A 6 -18.60 -12.52 -8.49
C CYS A 6 -18.32 -14.01 -8.76
N PRO A 7 -17.08 -14.39 -9.14
CA PRO A 7 -16.73 -15.79 -9.35
C PRO A 7 -16.63 -16.60 -8.04
N LYS A 8 -16.70 -15.95 -6.87
CA LYS A 8 -16.61 -16.58 -5.56
C LYS A 8 -18.00 -16.81 -4.97
N ILE A 9 -18.15 -17.88 -4.19
CA ILE A 9 -19.39 -18.19 -3.48
C ILE A 9 -19.48 -17.31 -2.24
N HIS A 10 -20.59 -16.57 -2.12
CA HIS A 10 -20.88 -15.70 -0.99
C HIS A 10 -22.10 -16.21 -0.23
N ASP A 11 -21.91 -17.26 0.56
CA ASP A 11 -22.93 -17.80 1.46
C ASP A 11 -22.80 -17.18 2.85
N LEU A 12 -23.94 -16.81 3.45
CA LEU A 12 -24.01 -16.27 4.80
C LEU A 12 -23.61 -17.31 5.85
N ALA A 13 -23.82 -18.60 5.57
CA ALA A 13 -23.38 -19.69 6.46
C ALA A 13 -21.85 -19.69 6.61
N LEU A 14 -21.12 -19.58 5.49
CA LEU A 14 -19.65 -19.55 5.47
C LEU A 14 -19.08 -18.35 6.23
N ARG A 15 -19.82 -17.23 6.25
CA ARG A 15 -19.42 -16.05 7.04
C ARG A 15 -19.52 -16.33 8.54
N ALA A 16 -20.59 -16.97 9.01
CA ALA A 16 -20.74 -17.31 10.42
C ALA A 16 -19.65 -18.29 10.88
N ASP A 17 -19.33 -19.28 10.05
CA ASP A 17 -18.25 -20.23 10.30
C ASP A 17 -16.88 -19.52 10.39
N TYR A 18 -16.63 -18.56 9.49
CA TYR A 18 -15.42 -17.74 9.53
C TYR A 18 -15.31 -16.89 10.80
N GLU A 19 -16.40 -16.24 11.22
CA GLU A 19 -16.43 -15.43 12.44
C GLU A 19 -16.17 -16.27 13.70
N GLN A 20 -16.61 -17.53 13.71
CA GLN A 20 -16.28 -18.49 14.78
C GLN A 20 -14.82 -18.94 14.72
N ALA A 21 -14.32 -19.30 13.53
CA ALA A 21 -12.96 -19.78 13.33
C ALA A 21 -11.90 -18.70 13.64
N THR A 22 -12.18 -17.44 13.32
CA THR A 22 -11.29 -16.29 13.56
C THR A 22 -10.96 -16.10 15.04
N LYS A 23 -11.84 -16.53 15.95
CA LYS A 23 -11.58 -16.49 17.41
C LYS A 23 -10.49 -17.47 17.84
N GLY A 24 -10.33 -18.57 17.11
CA GLY A 24 -9.36 -19.62 17.42
C GLY A 24 -8.01 -19.41 16.75
N LYS A 25 -7.99 -18.83 15.53
CA LYS A 25 -6.76 -18.66 14.76
C LYS A 25 -6.88 -17.55 13.71
N ASP A 26 -5.78 -16.84 13.49
CA ASP A 26 -5.67 -15.88 12.40
C ASP A 26 -5.38 -16.59 11.06
N TYR A 27 -6.28 -16.40 10.09
CA TYR A 27 -6.19 -16.99 8.75
C TYR A 27 -5.63 -16.06 7.67
N TYR A 28 -5.30 -14.81 8.01
CA TYR A 28 -4.69 -13.81 7.12
C TYR A 28 -5.50 -13.37 5.90
N TYR A 29 -6.78 -13.73 5.81
CA TYR A 29 -7.66 -13.28 4.70
C TYR A 29 -7.78 -11.76 4.62
N ASP A 30 -7.53 -11.04 5.71
CA ASP A 30 -7.51 -9.57 5.76
C ASP A 30 -6.42 -8.97 4.85
N ILE A 31 -5.30 -9.68 4.66
CA ILE A 31 -4.21 -9.25 3.78
C ILE A 31 -4.65 -9.39 2.32
N ASP A 32 -5.22 -10.53 1.95
CA ASP A 32 -5.73 -10.77 0.60
C ASP A 32 -6.87 -9.78 0.27
N ALA A 33 -7.75 -9.53 1.23
CA ALA A 33 -8.82 -8.54 1.10
C ALA A 33 -8.25 -7.12 0.88
N MET A 34 -7.22 -6.73 1.65
CA MET A 34 -6.54 -5.45 1.49
C MET A 34 -5.91 -5.31 0.09
N GLU A 35 -5.21 -6.33 -0.40
CA GLU A 35 -4.60 -6.32 -1.74
C GLU A 35 -5.65 -6.18 -2.85
N HIS A 36 -6.75 -6.93 -2.74
CA HIS A 36 -7.88 -6.81 -3.66
C HIS A 36 -8.48 -5.40 -3.65
N LEU A 37 -8.80 -4.84 -2.47
CA LEU A 37 -9.36 -3.49 -2.36
C LEU A 37 -8.38 -2.41 -2.86
N GLN A 38 -7.09 -2.57 -2.59
CA GLN A 38 -6.07 -1.64 -3.06
C GLN A 38 -5.96 -1.65 -4.59
N SER A 39 -5.99 -2.83 -5.21
CA SER A 39 -5.99 -2.94 -6.68
C SER A 39 -7.24 -2.28 -7.30
N PHE A 40 -8.40 -2.43 -6.65
CA PHE A 40 -9.66 -1.85 -7.09
C PHE A 40 -9.65 -0.32 -6.99
N ILE A 41 -9.21 0.24 -5.86
CA ILE A 41 -9.09 1.69 -5.71
C ILE A 41 -8.07 2.27 -6.70
N ALA A 42 -6.92 1.62 -6.88
CA ALA A 42 -5.91 2.08 -7.84
C ALA A 42 -6.41 2.07 -9.31
N GLU A 43 -7.31 1.16 -9.67
CA GLU A 43 -7.97 1.17 -10.98
C GLU A 43 -8.99 2.31 -11.09
N CYS A 44 -9.70 2.62 -10.01
CA CYS A 44 -10.65 3.73 -9.97
C CYS A 44 -9.97 5.09 -10.03
N ASP A 45 -8.87 5.27 -9.31
CA ASP A 45 -8.10 6.51 -9.32
C ASP A 45 -7.48 6.73 -10.71
N ARG A 46 -6.95 5.68 -11.35
CA ARG A 46 -6.48 5.75 -12.74
C ARG A 46 -7.57 6.17 -13.73
N LYS A 47 -8.78 5.61 -13.60
CA LYS A 47 -9.93 6.04 -14.42
C LYS A 47 -10.33 7.49 -14.16
N THR A 48 -10.28 7.91 -12.91
CA THR A 48 -10.57 9.30 -12.50
C THR A 48 -9.56 10.25 -13.13
N GLU A 49 -8.27 9.93 -13.10
CA GLU A 49 -7.22 10.73 -13.76
C GLU A 49 -7.42 10.80 -15.28
N LEU A 50 -7.72 9.67 -15.93
CA LEU A 50 -7.98 9.65 -17.37
C LEU A 50 -9.20 10.50 -17.74
N ALA A 51 -10.27 10.41 -16.96
CA ALA A 51 -11.46 11.22 -17.17
C ALA A 51 -11.17 12.72 -16.93
N LYS A 52 -10.38 13.06 -15.90
CA LYS A 52 -9.90 14.43 -15.66
C LYS A 52 -9.04 14.94 -16.83
N ARG A 53 -8.13 14.12 -17.38
CA ARG A 53 -7.31 14.50 -18.55
C ARG A 53 -8.17 14.75 -19.80
N ARG A 54 -9.12 13.86 -20.10
CA ARG A 54 -10.09 14.05 -21.21
C ARG A 54 -10.93 15.32 -21.06
N LEU A 55 -11.31 15.68 -19.83
CA LEU A 55 -12.00 16.93 -19.58
C LEU A 55 -11.09 18.15 -19.75
N LYS A 56 -9.84 18.06 -19.30
CA LYS A 56 -8.87 19.15 -19.51
C LYS A 56 -8.63 19.40 -20.99
N GLU A 57 -8.37 18.35 -21.76
CA GLU A 57 -8.17 18.43 -23.22
C GLU A 57 -9.38 19.02 -23.96
N THR A 58 -10.60 18.72 -23.52
CA THR A 58 -11.82 19.29 -24.11
C THR A 58 -12.17 20.69 -23.58
N GLN A 59 -11.56 21.11 -22.46
CA GLN A 59 -11.77 22.41 -21.82
C GLN A 59 -10.59 23.37 -22.01
N GLU A 60 -9.61 23.09 -22.88
CA GLU A 60 -8.49 24.01 -23.17
C GLU A 60 -8.96 25.36 -23.79
N GLU A 61 -10.22 25.46 -24.24
CA GLU A 61 -10.85 26.72 -24.66
C GLU A 61 -11.41 27.56 -23.49
N LEU A 62 -11.40 27.03 -22.27
CA LEU A 62 -11.87 27.72 -21.06
C LEU A 62 -10.72 28.39 -20.32
N SER A 63 -10.86 29.71 -20.13
CA SER A 63 -9.95 30.51 -19.29
C SER A 63 -9.66 29.81 -17.96
N GLU A 64 -8.38 29.75 -17.60
CA GLU A 64 -7.90 29.21 -16.32
C GLU A 64 -8.61 29.85 -15.12
N GLU A 65 -9.00 31.12 -15.23
CA GLU A 65 -9.75 31.85 -14.21
C GLU A 65 -11.16 31.29 -13.98
N ALA A 66 -11.82 30.84 -15.06
CA ALA A 66 -13.13 30.21 -14.97
C ALA A 66 -13.01 28.81 -14.32
N ASN A 67 -11.93 28.09 -14.63
CA ASN A 67 -11.67 26.78 -14.02
C ASN A 67 -11.39 26.88 -12.51
N GLN A 68 -10.64 27.90 -12.08
CA GLN A 68 -10.38 28.16 -10.66
C GLN A 68 -11.67 28.50 -9.91
N LYS A 69 -12.50 29.40 -10.45
CA LYS A 69 -13.79 29.75 -9.83
C LYS A 69 -14.74 28.55 -9.75
N ALA A 70 -14.78 27.72 -10.79
CA ALA A 70 -15.52 26.45 -10.75
C ALA A 70 -14.98 25.50 -9.68
N GLU A 71 -13.66 25.44 -9.48
CA GLU A 71 -13.05 24.62 -8.44
C GLU A 71 -13.44 25.04 -7.04
N ILE A 72 -13.52 26.35 -6.77
CA ILE A 72 -14.00 26.90 -5.50
C ILE A 72 -15.47 26.51 -5.24
N ILE A 73 -16.36 26.69 -6.23
CA ILE A 73 -17.79 26.30 -6.10
C ILE A 73 -17.93 24.83 -5.73
N HIS A 74 -17.12 23.97 -6.35
CA HIS A 74 -17.16 22.54 -6.09
C HIS A 74 -16.56 22.14 -4.74
N GLN A 75 -15.45 22.76 -4.31
CA GLN A 75 -14.90 22.55 -2.98
C GLN A 75 -15.93 22.93 -1.90
N LEU A 76 -16.64 24.04 -2.10
CA LEU A 76 -17.76 24.43 -1.23
C LEU A 76 -18.89 23.39 -1.28
N GLY A 77 -19.24 22.88 -2.46
CA GLY A 77 -20.24 21.81 -2.62
C GLY A 77 -19.88 20.50 -1.92
N GLU A 78 -18.62 20.08 -1.97
CA GLU A 78 -18.12 18.88 -1.27
C GLU A 78 -18.11 19.09 0.24
N GLN A 79 -17.68 20.27 0.71
CA GLN A 79 -17.76 20.63 2.13
C GLN A 79 -19.20 20.65 2.64
N ILE A 80 -20.15 21.16 1.84
CA ILE A 80 -21.58 21.11 2.17
C ILE A 80 -22.05 19.66 2.28
N GLY A 81 -21.73 18.81 1.30
CA GLY A 81 -22.13 17.39 1.31
C GLY A 81 -21.56 16.62 2.50
N THR A 82 -20.28 16.82 2.82
CA THR A 82 -19.64 16.15 3.98
C THR A 82 -20.17 16.66 5.32
N LYS A 83 -20.43 17.96 5.47
CA LYS A 83 -21.03 18.52 6.68
C LYS A 83 -22.50 18.09 6.83
N LEU A 84 -23.26 18.00 5.75
CA LEU A 84 -24.63 17.47 5.78
C LEU A 84 -24.66 16.01 6.25
N ALA A 85 -23.80 15.16 5.69
CA ALA A 85 -23.71 13.76 6.13
C ALA A 85 -23.35 13.65 7.62
N LYS A 86 -22.41 14.48 8.11
CA LYS A 86 -22.07 14.55 9.55
C LYS A 86 -23.23 15.08 10.40
N ALA A 87 -23.95 16.09 9.93
CA ALA A 87 -25.11 16.64 10.64
C ALA A 87 -26.23 15.59 10.78
N GLU A 88 -26.41 14.75 9.77
CA GLU A 88 -27.34 13.61 9.79
C GLU A 88 -26.91 12.53 10.79
N THR A 89 -25.63 12.16 10.84
CA THR A 89 -25.14 11.15 11.80
C THR A 89 -25.26 11.64 13.24
N VAL A 90 -24.84 12.88 13.52
CA VAL A 90 -24.93 13.50 14.86
C VAL A 90 -26.39 13.71 15.27
N GLY A 91 -27.26 14.02 14.30
CA GLY A 91 -28.71 14.06 14.51
C GLY A 91 -29.31 12.69 14.85
N ALA A 92 -28.86 11.63 14.19
CA ALA A 92 -29.28 10.25 14.49
C ALA A 92 -28.80 9.78 15.87
N GLU A 93 -27.65 10.25 16.33
CA GLU A 93 -27.11 10.00 17.68
C GLU A 93 -27.85 10.79 18.78
N GLY A 94 -28.76 11.71 18.42
CA GLY A 94 -29.59 12.47 19.36
C GLY A 94 -28.97 13.79 19.83
N HIS A 95 -27.83 14.19 19.29
CA HIS A 95 -27.15 15.45 19.62
C HIS A 95 -27.73 16.63 18.82
N VAL A 96 -28.96 17.05 19.16
CA VAL A 96 -29.72 18.07 18.42
C VAL A 96 -29.00 19.44 18.37
N ASN A 97 -28.39 19.87 19.48
CA ASN A 97 -27.71 21.17 19.55
C ASN A 97 -26.45 21.24 18.65
N GLU A 98 -25.73 20.13 18.51
CA GLU A 98 -24.54 20.07 17.65
C GLU A 98 -24.93 19.93 16.18
N SER A 99 -25.97 19.15 15.88
CA SER A 99 -26.55 19.05 14.54
C SER A 99 -27.05 20.42 14.04
N LEU A 100 -27.72 21.21 14.89
CA LEU A 100 -28.19 22.56 14.52
C LEU A 100 -27.04 23.52 14.17
N LYS A 101 -25.92 23.49 14.92
CA LYS A 101 -24.74 24.30 14.61
C LYS A 101 -24.10 23.89 13.28
N LEU A 102 -23.98 22.59 13.04
CA LEU A 102 -23.47 22.08 11.76
C LEU A 102 -24.38 22.46 10.59
N MET A 103 -25.70 22.50 10.80
CA MET A 103 -26.66 22.95 9.80
C MET A 103 -26.55 24.45 9.50
N GLU A 104 -26.34 25.29 10.52
CA GLU A 104 -26.10 26.73 10.34
C GLU A 104 -24.82 26.98 9.52
N GLU A 105 -23.73 26.26 9.81
CA GLU A 105 -22.51 26.31 9.01
C GLU A 105 -22.73 25.85 7.56
N VAL A 106 -23.61 24.86 7.34
CA VAL A 106 -23.98 24.42 5.99
C VAL A 106 -24.75 25.51 5.25
N GLU A 107 -25.64 26.24 5.91
CA GLU A 107 -26.38 27.35 5.31
C GLU A 107 -25.46 28.52 4.91
N GLU A 108 -24.46 28.84 5.72
CA GLU A 108 -23.43 29.83 5.37
C GLU A 108 -22.63 29.39 4.14
N LEU A 109 -22.20 28.14 4.10
CA LEU A 109 -21.50 27.59 2.94
C LEU A 109 -22.38 27.58 1.68
N LYS A 110 -23.68 27.32 1.80
CA LYS A 110 -24.64 27.43 0.69
C LYS A 110 -24.76 28.86 0.17
N LYS A 111 -24.77 29.87 1.05
CA LYS A 111 -24.77 31.28 0.64
C LYS A 111 -23.48 31.66 -0.09
N GLN A 112 -22.32 31.21 0.39
CA GLN A 112 -21.03 31.42 -0.26
C GLN A 112 -20.96 30.72 -1.63
N LYS A 113 -21.46 29.48 -1.72
CA LYS A 113 -21.57 28.74 -2.99
C LYS A 113 -22.43 29.52 -4.00
N GLY A 114 -23.59 30.04 -3.58
CA GLY A 114 -24.46 30.84 -4.45
C GLY A 114 -23.81 32.12 -4.94
N GLN A 115 -23.04 32.82 -4.09
CA GLN A 115 -22.26 34.00 -4.51
C GLN A 115 -21.18 33.64 -5.52
N ALA A 116 -20.41 32.59 -5.27
CA ALA A 116 -19.37 32.12 -6.17
C ALA A 116 -19.94 31.66 -7.52
N GLU A 117 -21.13 31.03 -7.54
CA GLU A 117 -21.84 30.68 -8.78
C GLU A 117 -22.27 31.91 -9.58
N ILE A 118 -22.74 32.96 -8.92
CA ILE A 118 -23.11 34.23 -9.58
C ILE A 118 -21.86 34.90 -10.17
N GLU A 119 -20.77 34.97 -9.43
CA GLU A 119 -19.50 35.52 -9.92
C GLU A 119 -18.92 34.74 -11.10
N TYR A 120 -19.02 33.41 -11.03
CA TYR A 120 -18.63 32.53 -12.14
C TYR A 120 -19.50 32.78 -13.38
N ARG A 121 -20.82 32.90 -13.19
CA ARG A 121 -21.77 33.21 -14.27
C ARG A 121 -21.52 34.58 -14.89
N ASN A 122 -21.15 35.58 -14.08
CA ASN A 122 -20.83 36.93 -14.55
C ASN A 122 -19.50 36.98 -15.32
N SER A 123 -18.55 36.10 -14.99
CA SER A 123 -17.24 36.04 -15.67
C SER A 123 -17.23 35.24 -16.98
N MET A 124 -18.30 34.50 -17.30
CA MET A 124 -18.37 33.69 -18.52
C MET A 124 -19.30 34.32 -19.57
N PRO A 125 -18.87 34.43 -20.85
CA PRO A 125 -19.73 34.87 -21.95
C PRO A 125 -20.88 33.89 -22.23
N ALA A 126 -22.06 34.41 -22.58
CA ALA A 126 -23.28 33.62 -22.84
C ALA A 126 -23.15 32.53 -23.92
N SER A 127 -22.21 32.67 -24.87
CA SER A 127 -21.96 31.66 -25.92
C SER A 127 -21.36 30.35 -25.36
N SER A 128 -20.47 30.46 -24.38
CA SER A 128 -19.86 29.29 -23.71
C SER A 128 -20.81 28.55 -22.75
N TYR A 129 -21.95 29.16 -22.43
CA TYR A 129 -22.91 28.64 -21.47
C TYR A 129 -23.66 27.42 -22.01
N GLN A 130 -23.71 27.26 -23.34
CA GLN A 130 -24.37 26.13 -24.01
C GLN A 130 -23.58 24.82 -23.88
N GLN A 131 -22.28 24.88 -23.64
CA GLN A 131 -21.50 23.67 -23.36
C GLN A 131 -21.75 23.25 -21.91
N GLN A 132 -22.36 22.08 -21.72
CA GLN A 132 -22.48 21.46 -20.41
C GLN A 132 -21.08 21.15 -19.88
N LYS A 133 -20.54 22.05 -19.06
CA LYS A 133 -19.25 21.86 -18.41
C LYS A 133 -19.40 20.74 -17.39
N LEU A 134 -18.87 19.59 -17.76
CA LEU A 134 -18.79 18.40 -16.91
C LEU A 134 -17.51 18.46 -16.08
N ARG A 135 -17.60 17.96 -14.86
CA ARG A 135 -16.50 17.67 -13.94
C ARG A 135 -16.57 16.20 -13.56
N VAL A 136 -15.45 15.58 -13.19
CA VAL A 136 -15.42 14.22 -12.68
C VAL A 136 -15.42 14.24 -11.14
N CYS A 137 -16.31 13.45 -10.52
CA CYS A 137 -16.27 13.20 -9.07
C CYS A 137 -15.06 12.34 -8.69
N GLU A 138 -14.33 12.74 -7.63
CA GLU A 138 -13.11 12.06 -7.19
C GLU A 138 -13.35 10.71 -6.49
N VAL A 139 -14.57 10.47 -6.06
CA VAL A 139 -14.97 9.23 -5.37
C VAL A 139 -15.54 8.21 -6.35
N CYS A 140 -16.44 8.65 -7.25
CA CYS A 140 -17.19 7.76 -8.14
C CYS A 140 -16.70 7.69 -9.59
N SER A 141 -15.75 8.54 -9.98
CA SER A 141 -15.32 8.73 -11.36
C SER A 141 -16.45 9.12 -12.34
N ALA A 142 -17.61 9.51 -11.83
CA ALA A 142 -18.77 9.90 -12.63
C ALA A 142 -18.66 11.37 -13.06
N TYR A 143 -19.25 11.70 -14.21
CA TYR A 143 -19.36 13.08 -14.67
C TYR A 143 -20.53 13.79 -13.98
N LEU A 144 -20.27 14.92 -13.35
CA LEU A 144 -21.23 15.83 -12.73
C LEU A 144 -21.20 17.16 -13.48
N GLY A 145 -22.35 17.77 -13.74
CA GLY A 145 -22.41 19.13 -14.25
C GLY A 145 -22.13 20.14 -13.14
N ILE A 146 -21.42 21.22 -13.48
CA ILE A 146 -21.19 22.35 -12.54
C ILE A 146 -22.53 22.99 -12.13
N HIS A 147 -23.48 23.07 -13.07
CA HIS A 147 -24.78 23.70 -12.88
C HIS A 147 -25.90 22.70 -12.52
N ASP A 148 -25.54 21.50 -12.07
CA ASP A 148 -26.56 20.53 -11.66
C ASP A 148 -27.24 21.00 -10.37
N ASN A 149 -28.56 20.82 -10.30
CA ASN A 149 -29.37 21.18 -9.15
C ASN A 149 -28.90 20.40 -7.90
N ASP A 150 -28.90 21.06 -6.74
CA ASP A 150 -28.54 20.45 -5.45
C ASP A 150 -29.28 19.13 -5.17
N ARG A 151 -30.53 18.97 -5.64
CA ARG A 151 -31.26 17.70 -5.54
C ARG A 151 -30.55 16.56 -6.29
N ARG A 152 -30.03 16.82 -7.50
CA ARG A 152 -29.29 15.84 -8.30
C ARG A 152 -27.92 15.53 -7.70
N LEU A 153 -27.28 16.54 -7.12
CA LEU A 153 -26.03 16.35 -6.37
C LEU A 153 -26.28 15.47 -5.14
N ALA A 154 -27.35 15.71 -4.39
CA ALA A 154 -27.75 14.87 -3.26
C ALA A 154 -28.01 13.41 -3.69
N ASP A 155 -28.70 13.18 -4.80
CA ASP A 155 -28.92 11.83 -5.34
C ASP A 155 -27.61 11.16 -5.78
N HIS A 156 -26.62 11.93 -6.25
CA HIS A 156 -25.29 11.41 -6.56
C HIS A 156 -24.53 10.99 -5.30
N PHE A 157 -24.47 11.86 -4.29
CA PHE A 157 -23.74 11.61 -3.04
C PHE A 157 -24.43 10.55 -2.17
N GLY A 158 -25.76 10.50 -2.17
CA GLY A 158 -26.57 9.46 -1.53
C GLY A 158 -26.71 8.17 -2.36
N GLY A 159 -26.11 8.13 -3.55
CA GLY A 159 -26.15 6.96 -4.41
C GLY A 159 -25.34 5.79 -3.86
N LYS A 160 -25.80 4.56 -4.15
CA LYS A 160 -25.12 3.32 -3.74
C LYS A 160 -23.67 3.24 -4.21
N LEU A 161 -23.36 3.80 -5.39
CA LEU A 161 -22.00 3.86 -5.90
C LEU A 161 -21.11 4.75 -5.01
N HIS A 162 -21.57 5.96 -4.68
CA HIS A 162 -20.79 6.93 -3.91
C HIS A 162 -20.55 6.47 -2.48
N LEU A 163 -21.61 6.06 -1.80
CA LEU A 163 -21.50 5.49 -0.45
C LEU A 163 -20.68 4.19 -0.46
N GLY A 164 -20.81 3.36 -1.50
CA GLY A 164 -20.00 2.16 -1.68
C GLY A 164 -18.50 2.46 -1.76
N PHE A 165 -18.10 3.47 -2.54
CA PHE A 165 -16.70 3.87 -2.65
C PHE A 165 -16.15 4.48 -1.36
N ILE A 166 -16.94 5.28 -0.64
CA ILE A 166 -16.55 5.81 0.68
C ILE A 166 -16.27 4.65 1.64
N THR A 167 -17.22 3.73 1.79
CA THR A 167 -17.06 2.58 2.69
C THR A 167 -15.89 1.67 2.30
N ILE A 168 -15.60 1.52 1.00
CA ILE A 168 -14.42 0.76 0.53
C ILE A 168 -13.12 1.47 0.91
N ARG A 169 -13.04 2.79 0.76
CA ARG A 169 -11.86 3.59 1.13
C ARG A 169 -11.62 3.55 2.64
N GLU A 170 -12.66 3.70 3.45
CA GLU A 170 -12.59 3.58 4.91
C GLU A 170 -12.12 2.19 5.34
N LYS A 171 -12.74 1.13 4.80
CA LYS A 171 -12.34 -0.26 5.09
C LYS A 171 -10.89 -0.55 4.71
N LEU A 172 -10.40 0.03 3.62
CA LEU A 172 -9.01 -0.12 3.23
C LEU A 172 -8.07 0.53 4.24
N GLU A 173 -8.40 1.71 4.77
CA GLU A 173 -7.61 2.37 5.83
C GLU A 173 -7.64 1.56 7.14
N ASP A 174 -8.79 0.99 7.51
CA ASP A 174 -8.90 0.14 8.70
C ASP A 174 -8.10 -1.16 8.55
N LEU A 175 -8.17 -1.80 7.38
CA LEU A 175 -7.38 -2.98 7.08
C LEU A 175 -5.88 -2.67 7.10
N LYS A 176 -5.45 -1.55 6.51
CA LYS A 176 -4.05 -1.10 6.58
C LYS A 176 -3.57 -0.93 8.02
N LYS A 177 -4.37 -0.29 8.90
CA LYS A 177 -4.04 -0.14 10.32
C LYS A 177 -3.91 -1.51 11.00
N SER A 178 -4.89 -2.40 10.82
CA SER A 178 -4.88 -3.73 11.42
C SER A 178 -3.70 -4.60 10.96
N VAL A 179 -3.29 -4.46 9.69
CA VAL A 179 -2.14 -5.16 9.11
C VAL A 179 -0.84 -4.53 9.60
N ALA A 180 -0.77 -3.20 9.71
CA ALA A 180 0.39 -2.50 10.26
C ALA A 180 0.62 -2.86 11.74
N GLU A 181 -0.43 -2.88 12.55
CA GLU A 181 -0.38 -3.31 13.94
C GLU A 181 0.08 -4.77 14.06
N ARG A 182 -0.48 -5.68 13.25
CA ARG A 182 -0.03 -7.09 13.21
C ARG A 182 1.41 -7.25 12.74
N ARG A 183 1.86 -6.46 11.76
CA ARG A 183 3.26 -6.43 11.31
C ARG A 183 4.17 -5.92 12.42
N ALA A 184 3.78 -4.86 13.12
CA ALA A 184 4.53 -4.31 14.25
C ALA A 184 4.62 -5.30 15.43
N GLN A 185 3.54 -6.02 15.75
CA GLN A 185 3.55 -7.07 16.78
C GLN A 185 4.51 -8.21 16.41
N ARG A 186 4.45 -8.69 15.15
CA ARG A 186 5.39 -9.71 14.65
C ARG A 186 6.83 -9.22 14.64
N GLU A 187 7.07 -7.94 14.36
CA GLU A 187 8.40 -7.34 14.39
C GLU A 187 8.94 -7.23 15.80
N LYS A 188 8.12 -6.81 16.77
CA LYS A 188 8.44 -6.80 18.20
C LYS A 188 8.78 -8.21 18.71
N GLU A 189 7.99 -9.22 18.34
CA GLU A 189 8.26 -10.61 18.71
C GLU A 189 9.60 -11.12 18.12
N ARG A 190 9.89 -10.77 16.85
CA ARG A 190 11.17 -11.08 16.21
C ARG A 190 12.34 -10.36 16.89
N GLU A 191 12.15 -9.10 17.29
CA GLU A 191 13.15 -8.32 18.00
C GLU A 191 13.42 -8.89 19.40
N GLU A 192 12.37 -9.26 20.14
CA GLU A 192 12.49 -9.95 21.43
C GLU A 192 13.22 -11.29 21.29
N ARG A 193 12.90 -12.06 20.25
CA ARG A 193 13.62 -13.30 19.96
C ARG A 193 15.10 -13.03 19.67
N ARG A 194 15.43 -11.99 18.91
CA ARG A 194 16.82 -11.58 18.65
C ARG A 194 17.54 -11.12 19.92
N LYS A 195 16.87 -10.37 20.80
CA LYS A 195 17.41 -9.97 22.11
C LYS A 195 17.70 -11.19 22.99
N ARG A 196 16.77 -12.13 23.10
CA ARG A 196 16.98 -13.41 23.83
C ARG A 196 18.12 -14.24 23.24
N GLU A 197 18.26 -14.27 21.91
CA GLU A 197 19.38 -14.96 21.24
C GLU A 197 20.72 -14.24 21.50
N GLN A 198 20.76 -12.91 21.48
CA GLN A 198 21.95 -12.12 21.81
C GLN A 198 22.36 -12.27 23.29
N GLU A 199 21.41 -12.27 24.22
CA GLU A 199 21.66 -12.53 25.65
C GLU A 199 22.29 -13.92 25.85
N LYS A 200 21.72 -14.96 25.22
CA LYS A 200 22.28 -16.32 25.26
C LYS A 200 23.70 -16.40 24.69
N ILE A 201 24.01 -15.64 23.65
CA ILE A 201 25.36 -15.56 23.07
C ILE A 201 26.30 -14.84 24.05
N GLY A 202 25.86 -13.73 24.65
CA GLY A 202 26.62 -12.98 25.65
C GLY A 202 26.94 -13.81 26.90
N ASP A 203 25.98 -14.60 27.39
CA ASP A 203 26.20 -15.48 28.55
C ASP A 203 27.17 -16.62 28.22
N ARG A 204 27.06 -17.23 27.03
CA ARG A 204 28.05 -18.21 26.55
C ARG A 204 29.44 -17.61 26.44
N GLU A 205 29.58 -16.37 25.98
CA GLU A 205 30.88 -15.69 25.95
C GLU A 205 31.43 -15.38 27.35
N LYS A 206 30.58 -14.98 28.30
CA LYS A 206 30.97 -14.79 29.71
C LYS A 206 31.45 -16.10 30.35
N GLU A 207 30.76 -17.21 30.14
CA GLU A 207 31.21 -18.53 30.62
C GLU A 207 32.55 -18.95 29.99
N LYS A 208 32.74 -18.67 28.69
CA LYS A 208 34.00 -18.95 27.98
C LYS A 208 35.15 -18.08 28.47
N ARG A 209 34.88 -16.85 28.94
CA ARG A 209 35.88 -15.99 29.61
C ARG A 209 36.19 -16.46 31.04
N LYS A 210 35.20 -17.00 31.77
CA LYS A 210 35.37 -17.52 33.13
C LYS A 210 36.14 -18.84 33.19
N SER A 211 36.00 -19.69 32.16
CA SER A 211 36.77 -20.93 31.99
C SER A 211 38.18 -20.71 31.42
N ARG A 212 38.47 -19.52 30.89
CA ARG A 212 39.82 -19.12 30.48
C ARG A 212 40.53 -18.46 31.67
N SER A 213 40.87 -19.25 32.67
CA SER A 213 41.74 -18.81 33.78
C SER A 213 42.93 -18.04 33.21
N PRO A 214 43.24 -16.82 33.70
CA PRO A 214 44.54 -16.21 33.45
C PRO A 214 45.58 -17.13 34.09
N SER A 215 46.27 -17.92 33.28
CA SER A 215 47.42 -18.69 33.75
C SER A 215 48.49 -17.69 34.22
N ARG A 216 48.42 -17.37 35.50
CA ARG A 216 49.49 -16.79 36.31
C ARG A 216 50.79 -17.52 36.01
N ASN A 217 51.80 -16.74 35.64
CA ASN A 217 53.21 -16.97 35.90
C ASN A 217 53.72 -18.40 35.72
N HIS A 218 54.22 -18.73 34.52
CA HIS A 218 55.32 -19.68 34.42
C HIS A 218 56.61 -18.90 34.17
N ARG A 219 57.52 -19.01 35.14
CA ARG A 219 58.78 -18.31 35.24
C ARG A 219 59.61 -18.51 33.96
N SER A 220 59.91 -17.40 33.29
CA SER A 220 60.96 -17.32 32.28
C SER A 220 62.31 -17.30 33.00
N SER A 221 62.93 -18.48 33.14
CA SER A 221 64.34 -18.59 33.49
C SER A 221 64.91 -19.87 32.91
N ARG A 222 65.31 -19.83 31.63
CA ARG A 222 66.31 -20.77 31.10
C ARG A 222 67.08 -20.16 29.95
N SER A 223 68.18 -19.53 30.33
CA SER A 223 69.34 -19.22 29.52
C SER A 223 69.90 -20.51 28.90
N HIS A 224 69.88 -20.61 27.57
CA HIS A 224 70.80 -21.49 26.86
C HIS A 224 71.33 -20.78 25.62
N SER A 225 72.42 -20.05 25.84
CA SER A 225 73.38 -19.70 24.81
C SER A 225 73.90 -20.98 24.17
N ARG A 226 73.71 -21.16 22.87
CA ARG A 226 74.74 -21.79 22.04
C ARG A 226 74.66 -21.36 20.58
N ASP A 227 75.85 -21.02 20.15
CA ASP A 227 76.25 -20.23 19.00
C ASP A 227 76.43 -21.12 17.76
N ARG A 228 76.34 -20.49 16.58
CA ARG A 228 76.93 -20.86 15.27
C ARG A 228 76.64 -22.25 14.66
N ARG A 229 76.07 -22.21 13.45
CA ARG A 229 76.91 -22.32 12.23
C ARG A 229 76.21 -21.80 10.96
N LYS A 230 76.93 -20.92 10.28
CA LYS A 230 76.63 -20.31 8.98
C LYS A 230 76.61 -21.36 7.87
N ARG A 231 75.65 -21.26 6.94
CA ARG A 231 75.88 -21.68 5.56
C ARG A 231 75.13 -20.77 4.59
N SER A 232 75.87 -19.82 4.05
CA SER A 232 75.51 -18.97 2.92
C SER A 232 75.37 -19.80 1.64
N ARG A 233 74.30 -19.58 0.86
CA ARG A 233 74.38 -19.48 -0.61
C ARG A 233 73.06 -19.00 -1.25
N SER A 234 73.15 -17.76 -1.76
CA SER A 234 72.61 -17.26 -3.04
C SER A 234 71.12 -17.41 -3.42
N ARG A 235 70.49 -16.23 -3.47
CA ARG A 235 69.42 -15.77 -4.38
C ARG A 235 69.25 -16.61 -5.66
N SER A 236 68.05 -17.12 -5.93
CA SER A 236 67.26 -16.73 -7.12
C SER A 236 65.85 -17.32 -7.13
N ARG A 237 64.87 -16.42 -7.35
CA ARG A 237 63.65 -16.53 -8.16
C ARG A 237 62.96 -17.90 -8.27
N ARG A 238 61.72 -18.00 -7.79
CA ARG A 238 60.50 -18.09 -8.66
C ARG A 238 59.20 -18.21 -7.86
N SER A 239 58.20 -17.56 -8.45
CA SER A 239 56.81 -17.37 -8.05
C SER A 239 56.06 -18.65 -7.68
N CYS A 240 55.28 -18.61 -6.59
CA CYS A 240 54.16 -19.53 -6.38
C CYS A 240 53.03 -18.78 -5.66
N LYS A 241 52.12 -18.18 -6.44
CA LYS A 241 50.77 -17.88 -6.00
C LYS A 241 49.88 -19.04 -6.44
N ARG A 242 49.44 -19.87 -5.50
CA ARG A 242 48.43 -20.91 -5.75
C ARG A 242 47.22 -20.66 -4.85
N SER A 243 46.33 -19.81 -5.34
CA SER A 243 44.93 -19.73 -4.92
C SER A 243 44.26 -21.08 -5.23
N ARG A 244 43.77 -21.75 -4.19
CA ARG A 244 43.05 -23.02 -4.31
C ARG A 244 41.61 -22.80 -3.83
N SER A 245 40.74 -22.48 -4.77
CA SER A 245 39.29 -22.50 -4.62
C SER A 245 38.82 -23.94 -4.35
N ARG A 246 38.18 -24.13 -3.19
CA ARG A 246 37.51 -25.39 -2.81
C ARG A 246 36.02 -25.26 -3.13
N SER A 247 35.61 -25.82 -4.27
CA SER A 247 34.21 -26.09 -4.59
C SER A 247 33.87 -27.51 -4.13
N HIS A 248 32.96 -27.63 -3.16
CA HIS A 248 32.54 -28.92 -2.61
C HIS A 248 31.30 -29.46 -3.36
N SER A 249 31.54 -30.54 -4.12
CA SER A 249 30.66 -31.63 -4.55
C SER A 249 29.14 -31.47 -4.48
N ARG A 250 28.50 -31.55 -5.66
CA ARG A 250 27.18 -32.18 -5.82
C ARG A 250 27.36 -33.66 -6.11
N ARG A 251 26.61 -34.46 -5.36
CA ARG A 251 26.57 -35.92 -5.38
C ARG A 251 25.99 -36.46 -6.69
N SER A 252 26.51 -37.62 -7.04
CA SER A 252 26.34 -38.43 -8.25
C SER A 252 25.13 -39.38 -8.19
N GLY A 253 24.68 -39.78 -9.38
CA GLY A 253 24.02 -41.07 -9.64
C GLY A 253 22.83 -40.93 -10.61
N SER A 254 22.60 -41.77 -11.62
CA SER A 254 23.38 -42.78 -12.33
C SER A 254 22.43 -43.41 -13.36
N ARG A 255 22.90 -43.63 -14.60
CA ARG A 255 22.46 -44.68 -15.57
C ARG A 255 20.98 -44.61 -16.04
N SER A 256 20.65 -44.67 -17.32
CA SER A 256 20.83 -45.85 -18.18
C SER A 256 20.32 -45.55 -19.60
N LYS A 257 20.85 -46.34 -20.53
CA LYS A 257 20.74 -46.29 -22.00
C LYS A 257 19.33 -46.61 -22.51
N ARG A 258 18.91 -46.00 -23.63
CA ARG A 258 18.50 -46.78 -24.82
C ARG A 258 18.39 -45.95 -26.10
N SER A 259 19.14 -46.42 -27.09
CA SER A 259 19.07 -46.14 -28.52
C SER A 259 17.72 -46.48 -29.14
N ARG A 260 17.20 -45.63 -30.06
CA ARG A 260 16.87 -46.07 -31.43
C ARG A 260 16.53 -44.90 -32.36
N SER A 261 17.19 -44.95 -33.50
CA SER A 261 17.03 -44.16 -34.72
C SER A 261 15.73 -44.50 -35.46
N ARG A 262 15.11 -43.50 -36.11
CA ARG A 262 14.82 -43.44 -37.57
C ARG A 262 13.76 -42.38 -37.91
N SER A 263 14.24 -41.34 -38.58
CA SER A 263 13.84 -40.80 -39.90
C SER A 263 12.38 -40.78 -40.39
N ARG A 264 12.11 -39.67 -41.11
CA ARG A 264 11.05 -39.32 -42.10
C ARG A 264 9.87 -38.54 -41.51
N SER A 265 9.76 -37.22 -41.72
CA SER A 265 9.57 -36.40 -42.95
C SER A 265 8.11 -36.34 -43.43
N ARG A 266 7.64 -35.09 -43.66
CA ARG A 266 6.47 -34.66 -44.44
C ARG A 266 5.13 -35.02 -43.77
N TYR A 267 4.08 -34.21 -43.76
CA TYR A 267 3.62 -33.16 -44.66
C TYR A 267 2.52 -32.37 -43.92
N SER A 268 2.44 -31.07 -44.23
CA SER A 268 1.26 -30.19 -44.28
C SER A 268 -0.08 -30.66 -43.69
N ARG A 269 -0.61 -29.87 -42.77
CA ARG A 269 -1.81 -29.04 -43.02
C ARG A 269 -1.88 -27.91 -42.01
#